data_AF-A0A816F073-F1
#
_entry.id   AF-A0A816F073-F1
#
_cell.length_a   1.000
_cell.length_b   1.000
_cell.length_c   1.000
_cell.angle_alpha   90.00
_cell.angle_beta   90.00
_cell.angle_gamma   90.00
#
_symmetry.space_group_name_H-M   'P 1'
#
loop_
_entity.id
_entity.type
_entity.pdbx_description
1 polymer ?
#
loop_
_entity_poly.entity_id
_entity_poly.type
_entity_poly.pdbx_seq_one_letter_code
_entity_poly.pdbx_strand_id
1 'polypeptide(L)'
;KIQQNFTLECGCILTSDQSRLSISDKCNLSLKDMKVIHRLAEPLRCLWKTIGRELSPCFNENDLNDISQRYYLSDGNHECAYQLLREWYIREPYQANIRCLLTRMKLPFDLIEIIHNDVVRTFLSS
;
A
#
# COMPACT_ATOMS: atom_id res chain seq x y z
N LYS A 1 -0.77 -31.80 15.01
CA LYS A 1 -0.87 -30.50 14.30
C LYS A 1 -0.28 -30.72 12.91
N ILE A 2 -1.12 -30.77 11.88
CA ILE A 2 -0.68 -31.01 10.50
C ILE A 2 -0.32 -29.64 9.92
N GLN A 3 0.97 -29.39 9.69
CA GLN A 3 1.46 -28.27 8.88
C GLN A 3 1.15 -28.60 7.42
N GLN A 4 0.27 -27.82 6.79
CA GLN A 4 0.07 -27.87 5.35
C GLN A 4 1.12 -26.98 4.69
N ASN A 5 2.10 -27.60 4.05
CA ASN A 5 3.07 -26.92 3.21
C ASN A 5 2.44 -26.72 1.83
N PHE A 6 2.15 -25.48 1.46
CA PHE A 6 1.78 -25.13 0.09
C PHE A 6 3.04 -24.82 -0.69
N THR A 7 3.41 -25.70 -1.61
CA THR A 7 4.51 -25.48 -2.55
C THR A 7 3.93 -24.77 -3.78
N LEU A 8 4.18 -23.46 -3.88
CA LEU A 8 3.99 -22.71 -5.12
C LEU A 8 5.26 -22.85 -5.98
N GLU A 9 5.10 -23.11 -7.28
CA GLU A 9 6.15 -23.45 -8.27
C GLU A 9 7.21 -22.36 -8.54
N CYS A 10 7.38 -21.38 -7.65
CA CYS A 10 8.51 -20.46 -7.64
C CYS A 10 9.17 -20.47 -6.25
N GLY A 11 9.96 -21.51 -5.96
CA GLY A 11 11.16 -21.47 -5.10
C GLY A 11 11.14 -20.77 -3.73
N CYS A 12 9.99 -20.44 -3.14
CA CYS A 12 9.90 -19.70 -1.89
C CYS A 12 9.25 -20.58 -0.81
N ILE A 13 10.07 -21.08 0.11
CA ILE A 13 9.61 -21.79 1.30
C ILE A 13 9.09 -20.75 2.30
N LEU A 14 7.78 -20.73 2.53
CA LEU A 14 7.15 -19.95 3.59
C LEU A 14 7.32 -20.68 4.93
N THR A 15 8.33 -20.30 5.72
CA THR A 15 8.34 -20.62 7.15
C THR A 15 7.65 -19.52 7.93
N SER A 16 6.66 -19.93 8.72
CA SER A 16 5.97 -19.18 9.77
C SER A 16 6.96 -18.59 10.79
N ASP A 17 7.59 -17.47 10.46
CA ASP A 17 8.06 -16.39 11.34
C ASP A 17 8.84 -15.41 10.46
N GLN A 18 8.38 -14.15 10.36
CA GLN A 18 9.11 -13.06 9.72
C GLN A 18 9.74 -13.37 8.35
N SER A 19 8.94 -13.77 7.36
CA SER A 19 9.32 -13.65 5.95
C SER A 19 9.45 -12.16 5.60
N ARG A 20 10.61 -11.58 5.95
CA ARG A 20 11.13 -10.33 5.42
C ARG A 20 11.20 -10.51 3.90
N LEU A 21 10.11 -10.18 3.20
CA LEU A 21 10.22 -9.70 1.83
C LEU A 21 11.35 -8.67 1.86
N SER A 22 12.46 -8.97 1.20
CA SER A 22 13.49 -7.98 0.94
C SER A 22 12.85 -7.00 -0.03
N ILE A 23 12.07 -6.05 0.50
CA ILE A 23 11.44 -5.00 -0.27
C ILE A 23 12.57 -4.35 -1.04
N SER A 24 12.54 -4.53 -2.37
CA SER A 24 13.62 -4.13 -3.24
C SER A 24 13.95 -2.66 -2.99
N ASP A 25 15.23 -2.27 -3.06
CA ASP A 25 15.60 -0.84 -3.05
C ASP A 25 14.89 -0.07 -4.18
N LYS A 26 14.46 -0.81 -5.21
CA LYS A 26 13.64 -0.31 -6.31
C LYS A 26 12.25 0.20 -5.85
N CYS A 27 11.71 -0.24 -4.71
CA CYS A 27 10.46 0.26 -4.13
C CYS A 27 10.60 1.63 -3.44
N ASN A 28 11.73 2.32 -3.57
CA ASN A 28 11.91 3.70 -3.08
C ASN A 28 11.24 4.75 -3.99
N LEU A 29 10.13 4.39 -4.65
CA LEU A 29 9.40 5.29 -5.52
C LEU A 29 8.57 6.25 -4.66
N SER A 30 8.86 7.54 -4.80
CA SER A 30 8.03 8.61 -4.25
C SER A 30 6.64 8.58 -4.90
N LEU A 31 5.60 8.83 -4.10
CA LEU A 31 4.22 8.97 -4.56
C LEU A 31 3.95 10.28 -5.32
N LYS A 32 4.98 10.90 -5.92
CA LYS A 32 4.83 12.10 -6.76
C LYS A 32 4.05 11.85 -8.06
N ASP A 33 4.06 10.61 -8.56
CA ASP A 33 3.41 10.25 -9.81
C ASP A 33 1.96 9.82 -9.55
N MET A 34 1.01 10.57 -10.09
CA MET A 34 -0.42 10.30 -9.95
C MET A 34 -0.82 8.95 -10.56
N LYS A 35 -0.09 8.45 -11.57
CA LYS A 35 -0.32 7.11 -12.13
C LYS A 35 0.04 6.01 -11.15
N VAL A 36 1.09 6.22 -10.35
CA VAL A 36 1.49 5.30 -9.27
C VAL A 36 0.41 5.29 -8.19
N ILE A 37 -0.01 6.46 -7.72
CA ILE A 37 -1.07 6.60 -6.71
C ILE A 37 -2.36 5.90 -7.16
N HIS A 38 -2.81 6.16 -8.40
CA HIS A 38 -4.03 5.55 -8.94
C HIS A 38 -3.94 4.02 -9.02
N ARG A 39 -2.78 3.46 -9.37
CA ARG A 39 -2.60 2.01 -9.38
C ARG A 39 -2.58 1.41 -7.97
N LEU A 40 -1.98 2.10 -7.01
CA LEU A 40 -1.94 1.66 -5.61
C LEU A 40 -3.29 1.78 -4.92
N ALA A 41 -4.15 2.71 -5.35
CA ALA A 41 -5.46 2.90 -4.74
C ALA A 41 -6.33 1.63 -4.80
N GLU A 42 -6.27 0.88 -5.90
CA GLU A 42 -7.09 -0.31 -6.10
C GLU A 42 -6.84 -1.43 -5.06
N PRO A 43 -5.60 -1.94 -4.90
CA PRO A 43 -5.32 -2.94 -3.87
C PRO A 43 -5.58 -2.41 -2.44
N LEU A 44 -5.47 -1.10 -2.23
CA LEU A 44 -5.60 -0.50 -0.89
C LEU A 44 -7.02 -0.06 -0.56
N ARG A 45 -7.97 -0.11 -1.50
CA ARG A 45 -9.33 0.43 -1.33
C ARG A 45 -10.03 -0.09 -0.08
N CYS A 46 -9.92 -1.37 0.26
CA CYS A 46 -10.61 -1.88 1.45
C CYS A 46 -9.92 -1.50 2.77
N LEU A 47 -8.69 -0.99 2.70
CA LEU A 47 -7.83 -0.72 3.87
C LEU A 47 -7.49 0.75 4.05
N TRP A 48 -8.00 1.66 3.20
CA TRP A 48 -7.58 3.06 3.20
C TRP A 48 -7.75 3.73 4.56
N LYS A 49 -8.85 3.48 5.30
CA LYS A 49 -9.02 4.03 6.66
C LYS A 49 -8.00 3.48 7.66
N THR A 50 -7.67 2.19 7.57
CA THR A 50 -6.65 1.57 8.41
C THR A 50 -5.28 2.19 8.13
N ILE A 51 -4.94 2.37 6.86
CA ILE A 51 -3.69 3.04 6.43
C ILE A 51 -3.67 4.48 6.93
N GLY A 52 -4.78 5.21 6.77
CA GLY A 52 -4.92 6.59 7.25
C GLY A 52 -4.68 6.73 8.75
N ARG A 53 -5.14 5.76 9.56
CA ARG A 53 -4.87 5.74 11.00
C ARG A 53 -3.41 5.48 11.35
N GLU A 54 -2.76 4.58 10.61
CA GLU A 54 -1.33 4.28 10.79
C GLU A 54 -0.43 5.43 10.31
N LEU A 55 -0.96 6.35 9.48
CA LEU A 55 -0.32 7.61 9.11
C LEU A 55 -0.41 8.70 10.19
N SER A 56 -0.92 8.41 11.39
CA SER A 56 -0.92 9.37 12.50
C SER A 56 0.50 9.88 12.82
N PRO A 57 0.69 11.19 13.11
CA PRO A 57 -0.33 12.22 13.30
C PRO A 57 -0.79 12.93 12.02
N CYS A 58 -0.31 12.51 10.83
CA CYS A 58 -0.56 13.18 9.56
C CYS A 58 -2.06 13.21 9.19
N PHE A 59 -2.81 12.18 9.57
CA PHE A 59 -4.27 12.11 9.43
C PHE A 59 -4.93 11.78 10.77
N ASN A 60 -6.02 12.48 11.07
CA ASN A 60 -6.94 12.15 12.17
C ASN A 60 -8.28 11.62 11.63
N GLU A 61 -9.18 11.15 12.51
CA GLU A 61 -10.48 10.62 12.07
C GLU A 61 -11.34 11.65 11.32
N ASN A 62 -11.22 12.95 11.60
CA ASN A 62 -11.96 13.97 10.87
C ASN A 62 -11.44 14.11 9.44
N ASP A 63 -10.11 14.09 9.22
CA ASP A 63 -9.54 14.06 7.87
C ASP A 63 -10.06 12.84 7.08
N LEU A 64 -10.09 11.66 7.71
CA LEU A 64 -10.58 10.45 7.07
C LEU A 64 -12.09 10.55 6.77
N ASN A 65 -12.89 11.12 7.67
CA ASN A 65 -14.31 11.34 7.43
C ASN A 65 -14.54 12.36 6.30
N ASP A 66 -13.75 13.43 6.24
CA ASP A 66 -13.81 14.43 5.18
C ASP A 66 -13.49 13.82 3.81
N ILE A 67 -12.44 12.99 3.73
CA ILE A 67 -12.11 12.24 2.50
C ILE A 67 -13.30 11.35 2.10
N SER A 68 -13.88 10.61 3.06
CA SER A 68 -15.03 9.74 2.80
C SER A 68 -16.24 10.54 2.29
N GLN A 69 -16.57 11.67 2.91
CA GLN A 69 -17.75 12.45 2.53
C GLN A 69 -17.60 13.11 1.17
N ARG A 70 -16.40 13.60 0.84
CA ARG A 70 -16.15 14.33 -0.40
C ARG A 70 -16.00 13.43 -1.61
N TYR A 71 -15.42 12.25 -1.44
CA TYR A 71 -14.91 11.47 -2.58
C TYR A 71 -15.54 10.09 -2.74
N TYR A 72 -16.24 9.57 -1.73
CA TYR A 72 -16.83 8.23 -1.81
C TYR A 72 -17.87 8.08 -2.94
N LEU A 73 -18.60 9.14 -3.27
CA LEU A 73 -19.61 9.07 -4.34
C LEU A 73 -19.01 9.00 -5.75
N SER A 74 -17.72 9.29 -5.92
CA SER A 74 -17.06 9.26 -7.23
C SER A 74 -16.73 7.84 -7.67
N ASP A 75 -16.01 7.08 -6.82
CA ASP A 75 -15.61 5.69 -7.10
C ASP A 75 -15.48 4.86 -5.81
N GLY A 76 -16.33 5.16 -4.83
CA GLY A 76 -16.34 4.47 -3.55
C GLY A 76 -15.00 4.55 -2.82
N ASN A 77 -14.60 3.42 -2.27
CA ASN A 77 -13.36 3.29 -1.51
C ASN A 77 -12.09 3.43 -2.38
N HIS A 78 -12.18 3.23 -3.70
CA HIS A 78 -11.04 3.40 -4.60
C HIS A 78 -10.62 4.87 -4.61
N GLU A 79 -11.56 5.78 -4.87
CA GLU A 79 -11.27 7.23 -4.87
C GLU A 79 -10.81 7.69 -3.48
N CYS A 80 -11.40 7.19 -2.40
CA CYS A 80 -10.93 7.53 -1.05
C CYS A 80 -9.48 7.10 -0.81
N ALA A 81 -9.08 5.92 -1.28
CA ALA A 81 -7.69 5.45 -1.19
C ALA A 81 -6.75 6.32 -2.03
N TYR A 82 -7.16 6.66 -3.25
CA TYR A 82 -6.41 7.57 -4.12
C TYR A 82 -6.18 8.94 -3.46
N GLN A 83 -7.23 9.55 -2.91
CA GLN A 83 -7.14 10.86 -2.27
C GLN A 83 -6.31 10.83 -0.99
N LEU A 84 -6.43 9.77 -0.18
CA LEU A 84 -5.57 9.59 1.00
C LEU A 84 -4.08 9.57 0.62
N LEU A 85 -3.70 8.76 -0.36
CA LEU A 85 -2.31 8.63 -0.80
C LEU A 85 -1.79 9.94 -1.41
N ARG A 86 -2.64 10.63 -2.17
CA ARG A 86 -2.34 11.94 -2.75
C ARG A 86 -2.13 13.00 -1.67
N GLU A 87 -3.02 13.08 -0.68
CA GLU A 87 -2.88 14.00 0.44
C GLU A 87 -1.66 13.67 1.31
N TRP A 88 -1.36 12.38 1.51
CA TRP A 88 -0.17 11.97 2.24
C TRP A 88 1.10 12.49 1.57
N TYR A 89 1.19 12.38 0.24
CA TYR A 89 2.30 12.97 -0.51
C TYR A 89 2.37 14.49 -0.38
N ILE A 90 1.24 15.19 -0.37
CA ILE A 90 1.20 16.66 -0.20
C ILE A 90 1.70 17.06 1.19
N ARG A 91 1.26 16.35 2.24
CA ARG A 91 1.60 16.66 3.64
C ARG A 91 3.03 16.22 3.99
N GLU A 92 3.49 15.06 3.49
CA GLU A 92 4.78 14.46 3.83
C GLU A 92 5.52 13.88 2.59
N PRO A 93 5.98 14.72 1.65
CA PRO A 93 6.49 14.25 0.34
C PRO A 93 7.71 13.33 0.43
N TYR A 94 8.51 13.45 1.50
CA TYR A 94 9.69 12.62 1.73
C TYR A 94 9.38 11.25 2.35
N GLN A 95 8.27 11.15 3.12
CA GLN A 95 7.84 9.90 3.74
C GLN A 95 6.85 9.12 2.87
N ALA A 96 6.11 9.81 2.00
CA ALA A 96 5.15 9.25 1.07
C ALA A 96 5.85 8.52 -0.10
N ASN A 97 6.34 7.32 0.18
CA ASN A 97 6.93 6.42 -0.80
C ASN A 97 6.45 4.97 -0.59
N ILE A 98 6.58 4.15 -1.63
CA ILE A 98 6.06 2.77 -1.64
C ILE A 98 6.73 1.91 -0.55
N ARG A 99 8.04 2.05 -0.35
CA ARG A 99 8.75 1.33 0.71
C ARG A 99 8.14 1.63 2.08
N CYS A 100 7.87 2.90 2.40
CA CYS A 100 7.25 3.32 3.64
C CYS A 100 5.85 2.69 3.80
N LEU A 101 5.04 2.73 2.76
CA LEU A 101 3.73 2.07 2.71
C LEU A 101 3.83 0.56 3.00
N LEU A 102 4.77 -0.15 2.38
CA LEU A 102 4.91 -1.61 2.52
C LEU A 102 5.56 -2.05 3.84
N THR A 103 6.37 -1.19 4.47
CA THR A 103 7.13 -1.54 5.68
C THR A 103 6.48 -1.07 6.97
N ARG A 104 5.77 0.06 6.96
CA ARG A 104 5.20 0.66 8.17
C ARG A 104 3.73 0.34 8.37
N MET A 105 2.99 0.10 7.28
CA MET A 105 1.57 -0.19 7.38
C MET A 105 1.34 -1.67 7.70
N LYS A 106 0.37 -1.95 8.57
CA LYS A 106 -0.09 -3.32 8.86
C LYS A 106 -0.93 -3.86 7.70
N LEU A 107 -0.28 -4.09 6.56
CA LEU A 107 -0.91 -4.67 5.37
C LEU A 107 -0.84 -6.21 5.44
N PRO A 108 -1.86 -6.92 4.94
CA PRO A 108 -1.78 -8.36 4.75
C PRO A 108 -0.59 -8.73 3.84
N PHE A 109 0.08 -9.84 4.13
CA PHE A 109 1.25 -10.28 3.37
C PHE A 109 0.95 -10.43 1.87
N ASP A 110 -0.15 -11.08 1.52
CA ASP A 110 -0.57 -11.27 0.12
C ASP A 110 -0.73 -9.94 -0.62
N LEU A 111 -1.17 -8.89 0.09
CA LEU A 111 -1.33 -7.56 -0.47
C LEU A 111 0.01 -6.87 -0.72
N ILE A 112 0.95 -7.03 0.22
CA ILE A 112 2.32 -6.53 0.07
C ILE A 112 2.97 -7.17 -1.16
N GLU A 113 2.79 -8.48 -1.34
CA GLU A 113 3.31 -9.22 -2.50
C GLU A 113 2.69 -8.71 -3.82
N ILE A 114 1.37 -8.55 -3.87
CA ILE A 114 0.67 -8.00 -5.05
C ILE A 114 1.21 -6.62 -5.42
N ILE A 115 1.31 -5.70 -4.43
CA ILE A 115 1.80 -4.34 -4.67
C ILE A 115 3.27 -4.36 -5.09
N HIS A 116 4.11 -5.12 -4.40
CA HIS A 116 5.53 -5.23 -4.74
C HIS A 116 5.73 -5.73 -6.17
N ASN A 117 5.04 -6.81 -6.55
CA ASN A 117 5.16 -7.40 -7.88
C ASN A 117 4.64 -6.48 -8.97
N ASP A 118 3.50 -5.80 -8.75
CA ASP A 118 2.99 -4.84 -9.72
C ASP A 118 3.91 -3.64 -9.89
N VAL A 119 4.50 -3.16 -8.79
CA VAL A 119 5.45 -2.04 -8.81
C VAL A 119 6.75 -2.41 -9.55
N VAL A 120 7.32 -3.58 -9.22
CA VAL A 120 8.53 -4.10 -9.90
C VAL A 120 8.29 -4.29 -11.40
N ARG A 121 7.16 -4.91 -11.76
CA ARG A 121 6.82 -5.16 -13.17
C ARG A 121 6.56 -3.87 -13.94
N THR A 122 5.81 -2.93 -13.36
CA THR A 122 5.30 -1.77 -14.10
C THR A 122 6.30 -0.62 -14.15
N PHE A 123 7.03 -0.36 -13.07
CA PHE A 123 7.80 0.89 -12.94
C PHE A 123 9.31 0.68 -12.99
N LEU A 124 9.78 -0.55 -12.84
CA LEU A 124 11.19 -0.86 -12.64
C LEU A 124 11.74 -1.87 -13.66
N SER A 125 10.89 -2.25 -14.61
CA SER A 125 11.23 -3.07 -15.78
C SER A 125 11.38 -2.23 -17.06
N SER A 126 11.36 -0.90 -16.92
CA SER A 126 11.50 0.09 -18.00
C SER A 126 12.92 0.65 -18.07
#